data_AF-A0A975ES66-F1
#
_entry.id   AF-A0A975ES66-F1
#
_cell.length_a   1.000
_cell.length_b   1.000
_cell.length_c   1.000
_cell.angle_alpha   90.00
_cell.angle_beta   90.00
_cell.angle_gamma   90.00
#
_symmetry.space_group_name_H-M   'P 1'
#
loop_
_entity.id
_entity.type
_entity.pdbx_description
1 polymer ?
#
loop_
_entity_poly.entity_id
_entity_poly.type
_entity_poly.pdbx_seq_one_letter_code
_entity_poly.pdbx_strand_id
1 'polypeptide(L)'
;MAHGEFIWCDLSTFRPDVTKPFYSELFGWAYEGLTQPDGTAYDVAGTQHGASAAIYQMPPKFVEIGMPSFWMPYIDVEDINAACETALSLGGRVEIGPISWGDFGQVALIRDPLGAGFTVMQGGMPDTSAITPTSGHAMAFALYVSDADAVSGFYNALFGWTLDPQGTETSFNVISKTGAQVAELHQMPDEERGKEQFWSIQFATENLAASKATLLVQGGEVVFEGEGTLLARDPDRGAFFVTEVKSAATPSIPTTTKPTPAKPDTKWRTWVGLGIVYLALFTNLNWLWGILFLMWTIPALRSGETFFVEPISRRDTPGLYWVLIITWIGLSLLLFWYGWGV
;
A
#
# COMPACT_ATOMS: atom_id res chain seq x y z
N MET A 1 -17.55 0.09 -25.16
CA MET A 1 -17.12 0.74 -23.91
C MET A 1 -16.95 -0.35 -22.89
N ALA A 2 -16.02 -0.15 -21.98
CA ALA A 2 -15.49 -1.15 -21.08
C ALA A 2 -16.22 -1.06 -19.72
N HIS A 3 -17.56 -1.04 -19.75
CA HIS A 3 -18.38 -0.76 -18.57
C HIS A 3 -18.01 -1.67 -17.39
N GLY A 4 -17.68 -1.07 -16.25
CA GLY A 4 -17.23 -1.79 -15.08
C GLY A 4 -15.78 -2.28 -15.17
N GLU A 5 -14.96 -1.74 -16.07
CA GLU A 5 -13.50 -1.93 -16.06
C GLU A 5 -12.81 -0.73 -15.41
N PHE A 6 -11.68 -0.99 -14.76
CA PHE A 6 -10.81 0.07 -14.25
C PHE A 6 -10.02 0.66 -15.40
N ILE A 7 -10.11 1.98 -15.56
CA ILE A 7 -9.51 2.68 -16.71
C ILE A 7 -8.41 3.66 -16.31
N TRP A 8 -8.39 4.09 -15.05
CA TRP A 8 -7.45 5.11 -14.59
C TRP A 8 -7.26 5.08 -13.07
N CYS A 9 -6.22 5.75 -12.62
CA CYS A 9 -6.03 6.08 -11.22
C CYS A 9 -5.27 7.39 -11.02
N ASP A 10 -5.54 8.08 -9.93
CA ASP A 10 -4.77 9.25 -9.54
C ASP A 10 -4.55 9.36 -8.02
N LEU A 11 -3.55 10.16 -7.67
CA LEU A 11 -3.17 10.49 -6.32
C LEU A 11 -3.56 11.92 -6.01
N SER A 12 -4.43 12.07 -5.03
CA SER A 12 -4.73 13.34 -4.37
C SER A 12 -3.78 13.50 -3.19
N THR A 13 -2.88 14.50 -3.23
CA THR A 13 -1.81 14.69 -2.24
C THR A 13 -1.67 16.14 -1.78
N PHE A 14 -1.31 16.33 -0.51
CA PHE A 14 -1.01 17.67 0.02
C PHE A 14 0.30 18.24 -0.53
N ARG A 15 1.20 17.38 -1.00
CA ARG A 15 2.56 17.76 -1.38
C ARG A 15 3.03 17.14 -2.71
N PRO A 16 2.43 17.56 -3.86
CA PRO A 16 2.90 17.14 -5.19
C PRO A 16 4.40 17.38 -5.41
N ASP A 17 4.98 18.40 -4.76
CA ASP A 17 6.39 18.78 -4.85
C ASP A 17 7.35 17.69 -4.34
N VAL A 18 6.91 16.82 -3.42
CA VAL A 18 7.74 15.71 -2.90
C VAL A 18 7.27 14.34 -3.36
N THR A 19 5.97 14.16 -3.63
CA THR A 19 5.46 12.87 -4.13
C THR A 19 5.86 12.64 -5.59
N LYS A 20 5.86 13.68 -6.43
CA LYS A 20 6.28 13.53 -7.84
C LYS A 20 7.72 13.02 -7.98
N PRO A 21 8.74 13.62 -7.34
CA PRO A 21 10.11 13.09 -7.37
C PRO A 21 10.21 11.67 -6.80
N PHE A 22 9.47 11.36 -5.73
CA PHE A 22 9.44 10.02 -5.14
C PHE A 22 9.01 8.96 -6.18
N TYR A 23 7.91 9.20 -6.89
CA TYR A 23 7.41 8.26 -7.90
C TYR A 23 8.24 8.26 -9.20
N SER A 24 8.90 9.39 -9.55
CA SER A 24 9.90 9.39 -10.63
C SER A 24 11.05 8.44 -10.35
N GLU A 25 11.56 8.43 -9.12
CA GLU A 25 12.68 7.56 -8.74
C GLU A 25 12.22 6.11 -8.56
N LEU A 26 11.03 5.89 -8.01
CA LEU A 26 10.50 4.55 -7.76
C LEU A 26 10.09 3.81 -9.05
N PHE A 27 9.42 4.52 -9.97
CA PHE A 27 8.77 3.93 -11.14
C PHE A 27 9.31 4.44 -12.48
N GLY A 28 10.21 5.42 -12.48
CA GLY A 28 10.67 6.06 -13.71
C GLY A 28 9.61 6.97 -14.34
N TRP A 29 8.65 7.47 -13.55
CA TRP A 29 7.59 8.33 -14.06
C TRP A 29 8.14 9.68 -14.55
N ALA A 30 7.73 10.03 -15.77
CA ALA A 30 7.73 11.38 -16.29
C ALA A 30 6.33 11.98 -16.17
N TYR A 31 6.24 13.31 -16.11
CA TYR A 31 4.98 14.02 -15.92
C TYR A 31 4.67 14.96 -17.07
N GLU A 32 3.42 14.93 -17.52
CA GLU A 32 2.84 15.89 -18.44
C GLU A 32 1.71 16.64 -17.73
N GLY A 33 1.81 17.96 -17.69
CA GLY A 33 0.85 18.81 -16.99
C GLY A 33 -0.41 19.02 -17.83
N LEU A 34 -1.55 18.53 -17.32
CA LEU A 34 -2.88 18.94 -17.75
C LEU A 34 -3.45 19.98 -16.78
N THR A 35 -4.51 20.66 -17.22
CA THR A 35 -5.26 21.59 -16.38
C THR A 35 -6.66 21.03 -16.17
N GLN A 36 -7.07 20.92 -14.92
CA GLN A 36 -8.42 20.50 -14.53
C GLN A 36 -9.44 21.57 -14.93
N PRO A 37 -10.74 21.22 -15.02
CA PRO A 37 -11.81 22.18 -15.30
C PRO A 37 -11.85 23.39 -14.34
N ASP A 38 -11.38 23.23 -13.10
CA ASP A 38 -11.30 24.29 -12.10
C ASP A 38 -10.03 25.15 -12.20
N GLY A 39 -9.16 24.89 -13.18
CA GLY A 39 -7.91 25.59 -13.42
C GLY A 39 -6.72 25.08 -12.61
N THR A 40 -6.90 24.05 -11.78
CA THR A 40 -5.79 23.45 -11.02
C THR A 40 -4.96 22.49 -11.87
N ALA A 41 -3.70 22.26 -11.47
CA ALA A 41 -2.82 21.33 -12.18
C ALA A 41 -3.24 19.88 -11.98
N TYR A 42 -3.07 19.07 -13.02
CA TYR A 42 -3.24 17.63 -13.02
C TYR A 42 -2.08 16.99 -13.78
N ASP A 43 -1.11 16.45 -13.07
CA ASP A 43 0.12 15.94 -13.68
C ASP A 43 -0.06 14.46 -14.04
N VAL A 44 -0.29 14.18 -15.32
CA VAL A 44 -0.34 12.80 -15.83
C VAL A 44 1.06 12.21 -15.76
N ALA A 45 1.17 11.11 -15.04
CA ALA A 45 2.40 10.35 -14.83
C ALA A 45 2.43 9.16 -15.79
N GLY A 46 3.60 8.87 -16.37
CA GLY A 46 3.76 7.71 -17.24
C GLY A 46 5.21 7.30 -17.41
N THR A 47 5.40 6.12 -17.97
CA THR A 47 6.72 5.63 -18.41
C THR A 47 6.80 5.69 -19.93
N GLN A 48 7.92 5.24 -20.50
CA GLN A 48 8.04 5.05 -21.96
C GLN A 48 6.98 4.09 -22.55
N HIS A 49 6.29 3.31 -21.71
CA HIS A 49 5.24 2.36 -22.12
C HIS A 49 3.84 2.99 -22.14
N GLY A 50 3.69 4.24 -21.74
CA GLY A 50 2.41 4.95 -21.73
C GLY A 50 2.09 5.58 -20.39
N ALA A 51 0.89 6.14 -20.30
CA ALA A 51 0.37 6.77 -19.10
C ALA A 51 0.05 5.71 -18.03
N SER A 52 0.40 5.99 -16.77
CA SER A 52 0.28 5.07 -15.64
C SER A 52 -0.74 5.54 -14.60
N ALA A 53 -0.75 6.85 -14.32
CA ALA A 53 -1.50 7.47 -13.24
C ALA A 53 -1.52 8.99 -13.42
N ALA A 54 -2.08 9.73 -12.48
CA ALA A 54 -1.82 11.15 -12.32
C ALA A 54 -1.59 11.54 -10.85
N ILE A 55 -0.98 12.71 -10.64
CA ILE A 55 -0.79 13.32 -9.32
C ILE A 55 -1.32 14.75 -9.37
N TYR A 56 -2.07 15.14 -8.35
CA TYR A 56 -2.61 16.50 -8.24
C TYR A 56 -2.72 16.95 -6.79
N GLN A 57 -2.87 18.27 -6.62
CA GLN A 57 -3.02 18.89 -5.32
C GLN A 57 -4.36 18.50 -4.69
N MET A 58 -4.32 18.10 -3.42
CA MET A 58 -5.51 17.77 -2.61
C MET A 58 -6.58 18.88 -2.70
N PRO A 59 -7.79 18.56 -3.20
CA PRO A 59 -8.88 19.52 -3.29
C PRO A 59 -9.29 20.08 -1.92
N PRO A 60 -9.65 21.38 -1.80
CA PRO A 60 -10.02 22.01 -0.53
C PRO A 60 -11.11 21.26 0.26
N LYS A 61 -12.12 20.71 -0.44
CA LYS A 61 -13.18 19.91 0.18
C LYS A 61 -12.64 18.75 1.01
N PHE A 62 -11.60 18.06 0.52
CA PHE A 62 -11.00 16.92 1.22
C PHE A 62 -10.04 17.34 2.34
N VAL A 63 -9.41 18.51 2.18
CA VAL A 63 -8.65 19.15 3.26
C VAL A 63 -9.56 19.48 4.45
N GLU A 64 -10.74 20.07 4.20
CA GLU A 64 -11.68 20.50 5.23
C GLU A 64 -12.20 19.34 6.09
N ILE A 65 -12.41 18.17 5.49
CA ILE A 65 -12.85 16.96 6.19
C ILE A 65 -11.68 16.13 6.73
N GLY A 66 -10.44 16.60 6.61
CA GLY A 66 -9.24 15.97 7.17
C GLY A 66 -8.89 14.63 6.52
N MET A 67 -9.14 14.45 5.22
CA MET A 67 -8.73 13.23 4.52
C MET A 67 -7.20 13.17 4.38
N PRO A 68 -6.59 11.98 4.55
CA PRO A 68 -5.17 11.80 4.21
C PRO A 68 -4.96 11.86 2.69
N SER A 69 -3.72 11.88 2.24
CA SER A 69 -3.42 11.64 0.82
C SER A 69 -3.88 10.25 0.41
N PHE A 70 -4.54 10.12 -0.74
CA PHE A 70 -5.16 8.86 -1.16
C PHE A 70 -5.08 8.66 -2.67
N TRP A 71 -4.99 7.39 -3.05
CA TRP A 71 -5.13 6.91 -4.40
C TRP A 71 -6.60 6.65 -4.71
N MET A 72 -7.08 7.07 -5.88
CA MET A 72 -8.47 6.95 -6.31
C MET A 72 -8.55 6.16 -7.62
N PRO A 73 -9.29 5.04 -7.68
CA PRO A 73 -9.54 4.35 -8.93
C PRO A 73 -10.66 5.00 -9.74
N TYR A 74 -10.60 4.81 -11.06
CA TYR A 74 -11.63 5.24 -12.01
C TYR A 74 -12.20 4.03 -12.73
N ILE A 75 -13.53 3.94 -12.78
CA ILE A 75 -14.27 2.83 -13.39
C ILE A 75 -15.15 3.37 -14.53
N ASP A 76 -15.08 2.74 -15.69
CA ASP A 76 -15.86 3.15 -16.87
C ASP A 76 -17.36 2.88 -16.70
N VAL A 77 -18.19 3.84 -17.08
CA VAL A 77 -19.66 3.72 -17.10
C VAL A 77 -20.24 4.21 -18.42
N GLU A 78 -21.21 3.47 -18.95
CA GLU A 78 -21.89 3.87 -20.20
C GLU A 78 -22.74 5.14 -20.00
N ASP A 79 -23.38 5.26 -18.84
CA ASP A 79 -24.20 6.40 -18.44
C ASP A 79 -23.90 6.80 -16.99
N ILE A 80 -23.24 7.94 -16.82
CA ILE A 80 -22.82 8.45 -15.52
C ILE A 80 -23.98 8.94 -14.66
N ASN A 81 -25.07 9.43 -15.27
CA ASN A 81 -26.24 9.88 -14.53
C ASN A 81 -26.97 8.66 -13.96
N ALA A 82 -27.17 7.62 -14.77
CA ALA A 82 -27.78 6.37 -14.32
C ALA A 82 -26.94 5.70 -13.21
N ALA A 83 -25.61 5.73 -13.32
CA ALA A 83 -24.72 5.24 -12.27
C ALA A 83 -24.89 6.03 -10.96
N CYS A 84 -24.93 7.37 -11.02
CA CYS A 84 -25.15 8.21 -9.85
C CYS A 84 -26.52 7.97 -9.20
N GLU A 85 -27.59 7.88 -9.99
CA GLU A 85 -28.94 7.58 -9.50
C GLU A 85 -29.00 6.20 -8.82
N THR A 86 -28.41 5.19 -9.45
CA THR A 86 -28.32 3.82 -8.90
C THR A 86 -27.57 3.83 -7.58
N ALA A 87 -26.40 4.49 -7.52
CA ALA A 87 -25.60 4.58 -6.31
C ALA A 87 -26.38 5.22 -5.15
N LEU A 88 -27.08 6.33 -5.39
CA LEU A 88 -27.92 6.98 -4.38
C LEU A 88 -29.06 6.08 -3.91
N SER A 89 -29.72 5.36 -4.82
CA SER A 89 -30.85 4.47 -4.49
C SER A 89 -30.44 3.28 -3.63
N LEU A 90 -29.17 2.89 -3.65
CA LEU A 90 -28.61 1.74 -2.93
C LEU A 90 -27.80 2.14 -1.69
N GLY A 91 -27.93 3.39 -1.21
CA GLY A 91 -27.31 3.85 0.03
C GLY A 91 -25.88 4.37 -0.12
N GLY A 92 -25.36 4.48 -1.34
CA GLY A 92 -24.14 5.21 -1.64
C GLY A 92 -24.32 6.73 -1.58
N ARG A 93 -23.23 7.46 -1.78
CA ARG A 93 -23.23 8.93 -1.87
C ARG A 93 -22.49 9.40 -3.11
N VAL A 94 -23.00 10.45 -3.75
CA VAL A 94 -22.28 11.16 -4.81
C VAL A 94 -21.63 12.38 -4.17
N GLU A 95 -20.30 12.34 -4.06
CA GLU A 95 -19.51 13.40 -3.42
C GLU A 95 -19.18 14.53 -4.38
N ILE A 96 -18.93 14.19 -5.64
CA ILE A 96 -18.58 15.12 -6.72
C ILE A 96 -19.29 14.64 -7.98
N GLY A 97 -19.82 15.57 -8.76
CA GLY A 97 -20.35 15.29 -10.09
C GLY A 97 -21.78 14.75 -10.14
N PRO A 98 -22.25 14.37 -11.33
CA PRO A 98 -21.51 14.38 -12.61
C PRO A 98 -21.01 15.76 -13.03
N ILE A 99 -19.74 15.86 -13.42
CA ILE A 99 -19.14 17.09 -13.99
C ILE A 99 -18.33 16.75 -15.24
N SER A 100 -18.22 17.72 -16.16
CA SER A 100 -17.37 17.58 -17.34
C SER A 100 -15.89 17.64 -16.97
N TRP A 101 -15.11 16.70 -17.50
CA TRP A 101 -13.64 16.67 -17.45
C TRP A 101 -13.08 17.06 -18.83
N GLY A 102 -13.46 18.24 -19.31
CA GLY A 102 -13.07 18.74 -20.63
C GLY A 102 -13.41 17.75 -21.75
N ASP A 103 -12.44 17.50 -22.63
CA ASP A 103 -12.60 16.64 -23.80
C ASP A 103 -12.59 15.13 -23.48
N PHE A 104 -12.23 14.74 -22.25
CA PHE A 104 -12.14 13.34 -21.83
C PHE A 104 -13.49 12.74 -21.44
N GLY A 105 -14.50 13.57 -21.19
CA GLY A 105 -15.86 13.13 -20.87
C GLY A 105 -16.39 13.69 -19.55
N GLN A 106 -17.02 12.84 -18.74
CA GLN A 106 -17.62 13.22 -17.46
C GLN A 106 -17.14 12.31 -16.34
N VAL A 107 -17.02 12.88 -15.14
CA VAL A 107 -16.60 12.14 -13.93
C VAL A 107 -17.56 12.40 -12.77
N ALA A 108 -17.68 11.42 -11.88
CA ALA A 108 -18.39 11.54 -10.61
C ALA A 108 -17.69 10.71 -9.54
N LEU A 109 -17.43 11.30 -8.37
CA LEU A 109 -16.87 10.59 -7.23
C LEU A 109 -18.00 10.04 -6.38
N ILE A 110 -18.01 8.73 -6.19
CA ILE A 110 -19.05 7.99 -5.48
C ILE A 110 -18.42 7.31 -4.27
N ARG A 111 -19.16 7.27 -3.15
CA ARG A 111 -18.89 6.39 -2.02
C ARG A 111 -19.91 5.26 -1.99
N ASP A 112 -19.43 4.05 -1.77
CA ASP A 112 -20.30 2.89 -1.52
C ASP A 112 -21.01 3.00 -0.15
N PRO A 113 -21.96 2.09 0.17
CA PRO A 113 -22.72 2.15 1.41
C PRO A 113 -21.88 2.08 2.68
N LEU A 114 -20.69 1.47 2.62
CA LEU A 114 -19.76 1.41 3.74
C LEU A 114 -18.82 2.63 3.80
N GLY A 115 -18.67 3.34 2.69
CA GLY A 115 -17.96 4.61 2.59
C GLY A 115 -16.72 4.60 1.70
N ALA A 116 -16.38 3.48 1.05
CA ALA A 116 -15.22 3.40 0.17
C ALA A 116 -15.46 4.26 -1.08
N GLY A 117 -14.50 5.15 -1.38
CA GLY A 117 -14.58 6.08 -2.50
C GLY A 117 -14.00 5.50 -3.79
N PHE A 118 -14.67 5.72 -4.91
CA PHE A 118 -14.19 5.47 -6.26
C PHE A 118 -14.76 6.53 -7.21
N THR A 119 -14.11 6.75 -8.34
CA THR A 119 -14.63 7.64 -9.39
C THR A 119 -15.23 6.81 -10.52
N VAL A 120 -16.41 7.19 -11.00
CA VAL A 120 -16.95 6.69 -12.27
C VAL A 120 -16.70 7.70 -13.36
N MET A 121 -16.47 7.22 -14.58
CA MET A 121 -16.22 8.06 -15.73
C MET A 121 -17.00 7.58 -16.94
N GLN A 122 -17.67 8.51 -17.63
CA GLN A 122 -18.27 8.27 -18.94
C GLN A 122 -17.44 9.01 -19.99
N GLY A 123 -16.78 8.24 -20.86
CA GLY A 123 -15.80 8.75 -21.81
C GLY A 123 -14.52 7.94 -21.68
N GLY A 124 -13.37 8.60 -21.61
CA GLY A 124 -12.11 7.89 -21.38
C GLY A 124 -10.95 8.85 -21.15
N MET A 125 -10.01 8.40 -20.32
CA MET A 125 -8.67 8.98 -20.25
C MET A 125 -7.83 8.54 -21.48
N PRO A 126 -6.65 9.14 -21.71
CA PRO A 126 -5.71 8.63 -22.73
C PRO A 126 -5.51 7.13 -22.58
N ASP A 127 -5.38 6.44 -23.71
CA ASP A 127 -5.37 4.97 -23.80
C ASP A 127 -4.38 4.32 -22.81
N THR A 128 -4.91 3.69 -21.77
CA THR A 128 -4.20 2.79 -20.85
C THR A 128 -4.25 1.33 -21.29
N SER A 129 -4.99 1.05 -22.37
CA SER A 129 -5.39 -0.28 -22.81
C SER A 129 -4.33 -0.92 -23.71
N ALA A 130 -3.19 -1.35 -23.14
CA ALA A 130 -2.34 -2.42 -23.71
C ALA A 130 -1.06 -2.66 -22.90
N ILE A 131 -1.04 -2.34 -21.61
CA ILE A 131 0.22 -2.42 -20.86
C ILE A 131 0.24 -3.77 -20.15
N THR A 132 0.96 -4.73 -20.74
CA THR A 132 1.48 -5.89 -20.02
C THR A 132 1.98 -5.40 -18.67
N PRO A 133 1.67 -6.05 -17.53
CA PRO A 133 2.11 -5.60 -16.22
C PRO A 133 3.61 -5.29 -16.24
N THR A 134 3.94 -3.99 -16.26
CA THR A 134 5.29 -3.47 -16.48
C THR A 134 5.56 -2.49 -15.35
N SER A 135 6.80 -2.48 -14.87
CA SER A 135 7.20 -1.65 -13.73
C SER A 135 6.64 -0.22 -13.80
N GLY A 136 5.99 0.22 -12.73
CA GLY A 136 5.40 1.56 -12.63
C GLY A 136 3.98 1.71 -13.15
N HIS A 137 3.34 0.65 -13.64
CA HIS A 137 1.93 0.69 -14.06
C HIS A 137 1.02 0.00 -13.06
N ALA A 138 -0.19 0.54 -12.88
CA ALA A 138 -1.23 -0.12 -12.11
C ALA A 138 -1.61 -1.45 -12.80
N MET A 139 -1.62 -2.54 -12.04
CA MET A 139 -1.97 -3.88 -12.56
C MET A 139 -3.28 -4.43 -12.00
N ALA A 140 -3.63 -4.01 -10.79
CA ALA A 140 -4.76 -4.56 -10.06
C ALA A 140 -5.28 -3.55 -9.04
N PHE A 141 -6.55 -3.74 -8.69
CA PHE A 141 -7.28 -2.94 -7.72
C PHE A 141 -7.86 -3.89 -6.68
N ALA A 142 -7.80 -3.50 -5.42
CA ALA A 142 -8.39 -4.29 -4.34
C ALA A 142 -9.23 -3.41 -3.42
N LEU A 143 -10.44 -3.85 -3.13
CA LEU A 143 -11.36 -3.21 -2.20
C LEU A 143 -11.25 -3.86 -0.82
N TYR A 144 -11.02 -3.03 0.20
CA TYR A 144 -11.01 -3.46 1.59
C TYR A 144 -12.28 -2.96 2.29
N VAL A 145 -13.12 -3.91 2.72
CA VAL A 145 -14.41 -3.65 3.38
C VAL A 145 -14.57 -4.43 4.69
N SER A 146 -15.45 -3.95 5.57
CA SER A 146 -15.82 -4.70 6.78
C SER A 146 -16.85 -5.81 6.53
N ASP A 147 -17.65 -5.68 5.46
CA ASP A 147 -18.74 -6.59 5.11
C ASP A 147 -18.90 -6.63 3.59
N ALA A 148 -18.52 -7.76 2.98
CA ALA A 148 -18.60 -7.95 1.53
C ALA A 148 -20.06 -8.04 1.05
N ASP A 149 -20.95 -8.66 1.84
CA ASP A 149 -22.36 -8.82 1.48
C ASP A 149 -23.07 -7.47 1.44
N ALA A 150 -22.73 -6.56 2.36
CA ALA A 150 -23.29 -5.21 2.42
C ALA A 150 -23.03 -4.36 1.17
N VAL A 151 -21.96 -4.64 0.41
CA VAL A 151 -21.60 -3.89 -0.81
C VAL A 151 -21.79 -4.71 -2.09
N SER A 152 -21.95 -6.03 -2.00
CA SER A 152 -22.09 -6.92 -3.16
C SER A 152 -23.22 -6.49 -4.10
N GLY A 153 -24.42 -6.23 -3.57
CA GLY A 153 -25.58 -5.78 -4.34
C GLY A 153 -25.38 -4.39 -4.95
N PHE A 154 -24.63 -3.51 -4.27
CA PHE A 154 -24.32 -2.17 -4.76
C PHE A 154 -23.42 -2.23 -6.01
N TYR A 155 -22.31 -2.95 -5.94
CA TYR A 155 -21.39 -3.10 -7.09
C TYR A 155 -22.00 -3.94 -8.21
N ASN A 156 -22.85 -4.93 -7.89
CA ASN A 156 -23.60 -5.69 -8.89
C ASN A 156 -24.56 -4.80 -9.68
N ALA A 157 -25.30 -3.93 -9.02
CA ALA A 157 -26.24 -3.04 -9.69
C ALA A 157 -25.54 -2.00 -10.58
N LEU A 158 -24.40 -1.47 -10.13
CA LEU A 158 -23.65 -0.47 -10.89
C LEU A 158 -22.88 -1.02 -12.09
N PHE A 159 -22.24 -2.19 -11.93
CA PHE A 159 -21.26 -2.70 -12.90
C PHE A 159 -21.55 -4.13 -13.37
N GLY A 160 -22.53 -4.81 -12.78
CA GLY A 160 -22.77 -6.23 -13.01
C GLY A 160 -21.70 -7.13 -12.39
N TRP A 161 -20.92 -6.63 -11.42
CA TRP A 161 -19.88 -7.41 -10.75
C TRP A 161 -20.47 -8.46 -9.81
N THR A 162 -19.79 -9.59 -9.72
CA THR A 162 -20.11 -10.69 -8.80
C THR A 162 -18.86 -11.09 -8.01
N LEU A 163 -19.05 -11.56 -6.78
CA LEU A 163 -17.96 -12.00 -5.91
C LEU A 163 -17.79 -13.52 -6.01
N ASP A 164 -16.58 -13.96 -6.33
CA ASP A 164 -16.19 -15.38 -6.37
C ASP A 164 -15.17 -15.68 -5.24
N PRO A 165 -15.50 -16.51 -4.23
CA PRO A 165 -14.62 -16.75 -3.08
C PRO A 165 -13.28 -17.41 -3.45
N GLN A 166 -12.16 -16.84 -2.98
CA GLN A 166 -10.80 -17.37 -3.19
C GLN A 166 -10.40 -18.46 -2.19
N GLY A 167 -11.32 -19.38 -1.86
CA GLY A 167 -11.06 -20.46 -0.90
C GLY A 167 -10.95 -20.04 0.57
N THR A 168 -11.15 -18.77 0.88
CA THR A 168 -11.38 -18.25 2.24
C THR A 168 -12.72 -17.50 2.28
N GLU A 169 -13.31 -17.35 3.46
CA GLU A 169 -14.57 -16.59 3.62
C GLU A 169 -14.38 -15.07 3.54
N THR A 170 -13.13 -14.60 3.49
CA THR A 170 -12.79 -13.18 3.60
C THR A 170 -12.10 -12.60 2.37
N SER A 171 -11.83 -13.38 1.32
CA SER A 171 -11.22 -12.88 0.08
C SER A 171 -11.98 -13.36 -1.14
N PHE A 172 -12.27 -12.45 -2.05
CA PHE A 172 -13.11 -12.69 -3.22
C PHE A 172 -12.44 -12.11 -4.47
N ASN A 173 -12.51 -12.84 -5.58
CA ASN A 173 -12.33 -12.28 -6.91
C ASN A 173 -13.58 -11.48 -7.28
N VAL A 174 -13.38 -10.28 -7.79
CA VAL A 174 -14.47 -9.48 -8.37
C VAL A 174 -14.53 -9.80 -9.86
N ILE A 175 -15.58 -10.50 -10.27
CA ILE A 175 -15.79 -10.98 -11.63
C ILE A 175 -16.78 -10.05 -12.34
N SER A 176 -16.38 -9.53 -13.50
CA SER A 176 -17.23 -8.71 -14.37
C SER A 176 -18.34 -9.52 -15.05
N LYS A 177 -19.29 -8.81 -15.66
CA LYS A 177 -20.38 -9.41 -16.45
C LYS A 177 -19.91 -10.30 -17.60
N THR A 178 -18.69 -10.08 -18.10
CA THR A 178 -18.08 -10.86 -19.19
C THR A 178 -17.29 -12.07 -18.70
N GLY A 179 -17.16 -12.25 -17.37
CA GLY A 179 -16.42 -13.34 -16.74
C GLY A 179 -14.94 -13.04 -16.48
N ALA A 180 -14.45 -11.85 -16.82
CA ALA A 180 -13.09 -11.44 -16.49
C ALA A 180 -13.00 -10.98 -15.03
N GLN A 181 -11.91 -11.34 -14.34
CA GLN A 181 -11.58 -10.75 -13.03
C GLN A 181 -11.11 -9.31 -13.23
N VAL A 182 -11.73 -8.37 -12.52
CA VAL A 182 -11.42 -6.93 -12.62
C VAL A 182 -10.80 -6.35 -11.35
N ALA A 183 -11.00 -7.00 -10.20
CA ALA A 183 -10.46 -6.60 -8.92
C ALA A 183 -10.45 -7.76 -7.92
N GLU A 184 -9.92 -7.49 -6.73
CA GLU A 184 -10.09 -8.31 -5.54
C GLU A 184 -10.91 -7.56 -4.49
N LEU A 185 -11.60 -8.30 -3.63
CA LEU A 185 -12.27 -7.76 -2.46
C LEU A 185 -11.80 -8.55 -1.24
N HIS A 186 -11.32 -7.83 -0.22
CA HIS A 186 -10.93 -8.39 1.05
C HIS A 186 -11.85 -7.86 2.15
N GLN A 187 -12.52 -8.78 2.83
CA GLN A 187 -13.26 -8.51 4.05
C GLN A 187 -12.30 -8.56 5.24
N MET A 188 -12.10 -7.44 5.91
CA MET A 188 -11.20 -7.34 7.06
C MET A 188 -11.95 -6.82 8.29
N PRO A 189 -11.79 -7.44 9.47
CA PRO A 189 -12.36 -6.93 10.71
C PRO A 189 -11.87 -5.51 11.02
N ASP A 190 -12.71 -4.71 11.70
CA ASP A 190 -12.40 -3.32 12.07
C ASP A 190 -11.09 -3.18 12.88
N GLU A 191 -10.71 -4.22 13.61
CA GLU A 191 -9.48 -4.28 14.42
C GLU A 191 -8.21 -4.21 13.55
N GLU A 192 -8.25 -4.76 12.32
CA GLU A 192 -7.13 -4.82 11.39
C GLU A 192 -7.18 -3.68 10.36
N ARG A 193 -8.39 -3.40 9.84
CA ARG A 193 -8.64 -2.35 8.84
C ARG A 193 -8.58 -0.93 9.43
N GLY A 194 -8.84 -0.80 10.73
CA GLY A 194 -9.18 0.48 11.34
C GLY A 194 -10.57 0.93 10.89
N LYS A 195 -10.78 2.24 10.75
CA LYS A 195 -12.10 2.81 10.41
C LYS A 195 -12.35 2.95 8.91
N GLU A 196 -11.32 2.81 8.07
CA GLU A 196 -11.35 3.25 6.67
C GLU A 196 -11.73 2.14 5.69
N GLN A 197 -12.76 2.35 4.87
CA GLN A 197 -13.12 1.46 3.77
C GLN A 197 -12.49 2.08 2.53
N PHE A 198 -11.69 1.32 1.78
CA PHE A 198 -10.92 1.95 0.71
C PHE A 198 -10.60 0.99 -0.43
N TRP A 199 -10.48 1.58 -1.60
CA TRP A 199 -9.83 0.97 -2.74
C TRP A 199 -8.32 1.19 -2.64
N SER A 200 -7.56 0.16 -2.96
CA SER A 200 -6.11 0.21 -3.10
C SER A 200 -5.71 -0.08 -4.54
N ILE A 201 -4.51 0.38 -4.88
CA ILE A 201 -3.95 0.25 -6.22
C ILE A 201 -2.62 -0.49 -6.10
N GLN A 202 -2.49 -1.54 -6.90
CA GLN A 202 -1.27 -2.35 -6.96
C GLN A 202 -0.47 -1.98 -8.20
N PHE A 203 0.73 -1.44 -7.98
CA PHE A 203 1.68 -1.12 -9.04
C PHE A 203 2.65 -2.25 -9.28
N ALA A 204 2.98 -2.48 -10.54
CA ALA A 204 3.96 -3.47 -10.94
C ALA A 204 5.39 -3.03 -10.63
N THR A 205 6.23 -4.00 -10.30
CA THR A 205 7.69 -3.88 -10.37
C THR A 205 8.31 -5.16 -10.92
N GLU A 206 9.41 -5.04 -11.63
CA GLU A 206 10.22 -6.19 -12.05
C GLU A 206 11.18 -6.67 -10.94
N ASN A 207 11.43 -5.84 -9.93
CA ASN A 207 12.34 -6.16 -8.83
C ASN A 207 11.88 -5.50 -7.53
N LEU A 208 11.21 -6.29 -6.70
CA LEU A 208 10.61 -5.79 -5.47
C LEU A 208 11.66 -5.32 -4.45
N ALA A 209 12.79 -6.00 -4.36
CA ALA A 209 13.87 -5.64 -3.45
C ALA A 209 14.50 -4.29 -3.82
N ALA A 210 14.69 -4.01 -5.11
CA ALA A 210 15.20 -2.74 -5.60
C ALA A 210 14.19 -1.60 -5.41
N SER A 211 12.91 -1.86 -5.70
CA SER A 211 11.83 -0.90 -5.43
C SER A 211 11.73 -0.57 -3.95
N LYS A 212 11.81 -1.57 -3.06
CA LYS A 212 11.83 -1.36 -1.60
C LYS A 212 12.98 -0.46 -1.15
N ALA A 213 14.19 -0.74 -1.64
CA ALA A 213 15.36 0.07 -1.29
C ALA A 213 15.20 1.53 -1.74
N THR A 214 14.71 1.73 -2.97
CA THR A 214 14.45 3.05 -3.54
C THR A 214 13.38 3.79 -2.74
N LEU A 215 12.27 3.12 -2.45
CA LEU A 215 11.17 3.65 -1.64
C LEU A 215 11.65 4.19 -0.30
N LEU A 216 12.45 3.42 0.44
CA LEU A 216 12.99 3.82 1.74
C LEU A 216 13.96 5.01 1.63
N VAL A 217 14.80 5.04 0.60
CA VAL A 217 15.75 6.15 0.36
C VAL A 217 15.01 7.45 0.03
N GLN A 218 13.91 7.36 -0.73
CA GLN A 218 13.12 8.52 -1.15
C GLN A 218 12.12 8.99 -0.07
N GLY A 219 12.19 8.43 1.14
CA GLY A 219 11.39 8.87 2.29
C GLY A 219 10.01 8.22 2.41
N GLY A 220 9.76 7.15 1.64
CA GLY A 220 8.59 6.30 1.82
C GLY A 220 8.75 5.34 3.01
N GLU A 221 7.64 4.72 3.40
CA GLU A 221 7.54 3.77 4.50
C GLU A 221 6.97 2.43 4.00
N VAL A 222 7.55 1.31 4.44
CA VAL A 222 6.95 -0.01 4.25
C VAL A 222 6.04 -0.29 5.44
N VAL A 223 4.76 -0.50 5.18
CA VAL A 223 3.74 -0.81 6.20
C VAL A 223 3.63 -2.32 6.41
N PHE A 224 3.65 -3.08 5.31
CA PHE A 224 3.57 -4.54 5.33
C PHE A 224 4.38 -5.13 4.16
N GLU A 225 4.95 -6.31 4.39
CA GLU A 225 5.70 -7.06 3.40
C GLU A 225 5.20 -8.50 3.36
N GLY A 226 4.66 -8.89 2.21
CA GLY A 226 4.18 -10.23 1.91
C GLY A 226 5.07 -10.93 0.88
N GLU A 227 4.65 -12.12 0.46
CA GLU A 227 5.36 -12.85 -0.60
C GLU A 227 5.15 -12.15 -1.94
N GLY A 228 6.19 -11.47 -2.44
CA GLY A 228 6.15 -10.79 -3.75
C GLY A 228 5.34 -9.49 -3.78
N THR A 229 4.86 -8.98 -2.63
CA THR A 229 4.16 -7.68 -2.56
C THR A 229 4.56 -6.87 -1.32
N LEU A 230 4.45 -5.55 -1.44
CA LEU A 230 4.69 -4.59 -0.37
C LEU A 230 3.53 -3.61 -0.29
N LEU A 231 2.96 -3.42 0.90
CA LEU A 231 2.15 -2.23 1.19
C LEU A 231 3.10 -1.13 1.65
N ALA A 232 3.05 0.01 0.98
CA ALA A 232 3.89 1.14 1.29
C ALA A 232 3.11 2.45 1.36
N ARG A 233 3.75 3.46 1.93
CA ARG A 233 3.29 4.85 1.95
C ARG A 233 4.35 5.73 1.31
N ASP A 234 3.92 6.68 0.50
CA ASP A 234 4.77 7.75 -0.02
C ASP A 234 5.15 8.76 1.11
N PRO A 235 6.03 9.74 0.83
CA PRO A 235 6.45 10.74 1.82
C PRO A 235 5.32 11.63 2.37
N ASP A 236 4.17 11.66 1.69
CA ASP A 236 2.95 12.38 2.09
C ASP A 236 1.84 11.41 2.54
N ARG A 237 2.22 10.18 2.87
CA ARG A 237 1.39 9.10 3.45
C ARG A 237 0.34 8.49 2.51
N GLY A 238 0.38 8.77 1.21
CA GLY A 238 -0.44 8.06 0.22
C GLY A 238 -0.09 6.57 0.18
N ALA A 239 -1.05 5.70 0.50
CA ALA A 239 -0.84 4.26 0.60
C ALA A 239 -1.07 3.55 -0.75
N PHE A 240 -0.17 2.64 -1.13
CA PHE A 240 -0.24 1.87 -2.36
C PHE A 240 0.49 0.54 -2.21
N PHE A 241 0.17 -0.43 -3.07
CA PHE A 241 0.87 -1.69 -3.14
C PHE A 241 1.89 -1.70 -4.28
N VAL A 242 2.98 -2.44 -4.08
CA VAL A 242 3.97 -2.76 -5.12
C VAL A 242 4.09 -4.26 -5.19
N THR A 243 3.80 -4.84 -6.35
CA THR A 243 3.82 -6.30 -6.56
C THR A 243 4.81 -6.68 -7.65
N GLU A 244 5.63 -7.70 -7.38
CA GLU A 244 6.60 -8.21 -8.33
C GLU A 244 5.91 -8.99 -9.46
N VAL A 245 6.20 -8.63 -10.71
CA VAL A 245 5.75 -9.36 -11.89
C VAL A 245 6.95 -9.95 -12.63
N LYS A 246 6.84 -11.24 -12.95
CA LYS A 246 7.84 -11.92 -13.79
C LYS A 246 7.56 -11.56 -15.25
N SER A 247 8.40 -10.71 -15.84
CA SER A 247 8.27 -10.30 -17.24
C SER A 247 8.25 -11.51 -18.19
N ALA A 248 7.22 -11.59 -19.03
CA ALA A 248 7.01 -12.66 -19.99
C ALA A 248 7.64 -12.33 -21.36
N ALA A 249 8.93 -12.00 -21.43
CA ALA A 249 9.65 -11.92 -22.70
C ALA A 249 11.18 -11.95 -22.53
N THR A 250 11.74 -13.15 -22.44
CA THR A 250 12.91 -13.60 -23.21
C THR A 250 12.94 -15.13 -23.09
N PRO A 251 12.95 -15.92 -24.18
CA PRO A 251 13.25 -17.33 -24.06
C PRO A 251 14.65 -17.43 -23.46
N SER A 252 14.71 -17.87 -22.20
CA SER A 252 15.95 -18.24 -21.57
C SER A 252 16.60 -19.31 -22.45
N ILE A 253 17.62 -18.92 -23.22
CA ILE A 253 18.70 -19.85 -23.56
C ILE A 253 19.05 -20.52 -22.23
N PRO A 254 19.08 -21.86 -22.13
CA PRO A 254 19.51 -22.53 -20.92
C PRO A 254 20.97 -22.14 -20.71
N THR A 255 21.16 -21.02 -20.03
CA THR A 255 22.45 -20.63 -19.52
C THR A 255 22.59 -21.56 -18.35
N THR A 256 23.43 -22.57 -18.52
CA THR A 256 24.07 -23.25 -17.41
C THR A 256 24.91 -22.22 -16.66
N THR A 257 24.26 -21.29 -15.97
CA THR A 257 24.90 -20.38 -15.05
C THR A 257 25.21 -21.20 -13.82
N LYS A 258 26.41 -21.75 -13.81
CA LYS A 258 27.08 -22.19 -12.60
C LYS A 258 26.82 -21.13 -11.53
N PRO A 259 26.34 -21.50 -10.32
CA PRO A 259 25.96 -20.52 -9.31
C PRO A 259 27.14 -19.59 -9.04
N THR A 260 26.99 -18.32 -9.42
CA THR A 260 27.92 -17.28 -8.97
C THR A 260 27.49 -16.96 -7.54
N PRO A 261 28.40 -17.06 -6.56
CA PRO A 261 28.04 -16.96 -5.16
C PRO A 261 27.44 -15.58 -4.90
N ALA A 262 26.27 -15.57 -4.25
CA ALA A 262 25.73 -14.35 -3.65
C ALA A 262 26.84 -13.69 -2.85
N LYS A 263 27.06 -12.38 -3.05
CA LYS A 263 27.93 -11.62 -2.15
C LYS A 263 27.34 -11.81 -0.76
N PRO A 264 28.08 -12.37 0.21
CA PRO A 264 27.50 -12.73 1.48
C PRO A 264 26.94 -11.46 2.11
N ASP A 265 25.62 -11.43 2.33
CA ASP A 265 24.99 -10.47 3.24
C ASP A 265 25.66 -10.70 4.59
N THR A 266 26.69 -9.89 4.83
CA THR A 266 27.58 -10.14 5.93
C THR A 266 26.80 -9.65 7.12
N LYS A 267 26.15 -10.58 7.83
CA LYS A 267 25.50 -10.37 9.12
C LYS A 267 26.55 -10.08 10.19
N TRP A 268 27.48 -9.17 9.90
CA TRP A 268 28.63 -8.81 10.72
C TRP A 268 28.16 -8.29 12.08
N ARG A 269 27.00 -7.63 12.12
CA ARG A 269 26.33 -7.21 13.36
C ARG A 269 25.93 -8.41 14.23
N THR A 270 25.44 -9.49 13.61
CA THR A 270 25.11 -10.75 14.31
C THR A 270 26.37 -11.44 14.81
N TRP A 271 27.45 -11.47 14.02
CA TRP A 271 28.73 -12.04 14.44
C TRP A 271 29.41 -11.24 15.56
N VAL A 272 29.34 -9.90 15.51
CA VAL A 272 29.80 -9.02 16.60
C VAL A 272 28.97 -9.26 17.86
N GLY A 273 27.63 -9.32 17.74
CA GLY A 273 26.75 -9.63 18.87
C GLY A 273 27.04 -11.00 19.49
N LEU A 274 27.23 -12.02 18.66
CA LEU A 274 27.59 -13.37 19.11
C LEU A 274 28.97 -13.42 19.77
N GLY A 275 29.94 -12.65 19.26
CA GLY A 275 31.26 -12.48 19.88
C GLY A 275 31.18 -11.83 21.26
N ILE A 276 30.33 -10.82 21.44
CA ILE A 276 30.08 -10.19 22.74
C ILE A 276 29.41 -11.18 23.71
N VAL A 277 28.48 -12.01 23.23
CA VAL A 277 27.86 -13.09 24.02
C VAL A 277 28.89 -14.11 24.48
N TYR A 278 29.76 -14.61 23.59
CA TYR A 278 30.82 -15.54 23.96
C TYR A 278 31.82 -14.91 24.93
N LEU A 279 32.22 -13.66 24.69
CA LEU A 279 33.10 -12.94 25.62
C LEU A 279 32.46 -12.85 27.01
N ALA A 280 31.18 -12.49 27.10
CA ALA A 280 30.46 -12.41 28.37
C ALA A 280 30.37 -13.76 29.10
N LEU A 281 30.16 -14.87 28.37
CA LEU A 281 30.12 -16.23 28.92
C LEU A 281 31.48 -16.70 29.44
N PHE A 282 32.57 -16.44 28.69
CA PHE A 282 33.91 -16.92 29.06
C PHE A 282 34.58 -16.09 30.16
N THR A 283 34.23 -14.80 30.26
CA THR A 283 34.86 -13.87 31.21
C THR A 283 34.02 -13.60 32.47
N ASN A 284 32.82 -14.20 32.57
CA ASN A 284 31.85 -13.94 33.64
C ASN A 284 31.54 -12.45 33.84
N LEU A 285 31.66 -11.64 32.78
CA LEU A 285 31.41 -10.20 32.82
C LEU A 285 29.90 -9.93 32.76
N ASN A 286 29.25 -10.03 33.90
CA ASN A 286 27.80 -9.88 34.03
C ASN A 286 27.26 -8.54 33.50
N TRP A 287 28.03 -7.45 33.57
CA TRP A 287 27.61 -6.15 33.07
C TRP A 287 27.43 -6.10 31.53
N LEU A 288 28.12 -6.97 30.76
CA LEU A 288 27.94 -7.04 29.30
C LEU A 288 26.53 -7.51 28.92
N TRP A 289 25.94 -8.39 29.73
CA TRP A 289 24.54 -8.79 29.57
C TRP A 289 23.58 -7.62 29.76
N GLY A 290 23.90 -6.68 30.66
CA GLY A 290 23.15 -5.44 30.82
C GLY A 290 23.14 -4.57 29.56
N ILE A 291 24.29 -4.47 28.87
CA ILE A 291 24.38 -3.75 27.58
C ILE A 291 23.54 -4.45 26.50
N LEU A 292 23.62 -5.78 26.40
CA LEU A 292 22.84 -6.54 25.42
C LEU A 292 21.33 -6.36 25.62
N PHE A 293 20.85 -6.36 26.87
CA PHE A 293 19.45 -6.08 27.16
C PHE A 293 19.03 -4.65 26.78
N LEU A 294 19.89 -3.64 27.01
CA LEU A 294 19.57 -2.27 26.57
C LEU A 294 19.58 -2.12 25.06
N MET A 295 20.54 -2.72 24.37
CA MET A 295 20.58 -2.75 22.91
C MET A 295 19.32 -3.35 22.30
N TRP A 296 18.67 -4.26 23.02
CA TRP A 296 17.39 -4.85 22.62
C TRP A 296 16.17 -4.02 23.05
N THR A 297 16.21 -3.40 24.24
CA THR A 297 15.10 -2.60 24.78
C THR A 297 14.92 -1.26 24.04
N ILE A 298 16.00 -0.64 23.57
CA ILE A 298 15.94 0.67 22.88
C ILE A 298 15.16 0.59 21.56
N PRO A 299 15.41 -0.38 20.66
CA PRO A 299 14.57 -0.62 19.49
C PRO A 299 13.11 -0.93 19.86
N ALA A 300 12.87 -1.76 20.88
CA ALA A 300 11.53 -2.15 21.31
C ALA A 300 10.69 -0.95 21.79
N LEU A 301 11.32 0.04 22.44
CA LEU A 301 10.69 1.29 22.82
C LEU A 301 10.33 2.18 21.62
N ARG A 302 11.13 2.14 20.55
CA ARG A 302 10.89 2.91 19.31
C ARG A 302 9.82 2.27 18.43
N SER A 303 9.82 0.95 18.31
CA SER A 303 8.81 0.22 17.53
C SER A 303 7.47 0.11 18.26
N GLY A 304 7.47 0.14 19.60
CA GLY A 304 6.27 -0.15 20.39
C GLY A 304 5.95 -1.65 20.47
N GLU A 305 6.88 -2.51 20.07
CA GLU A 305 6.74 -3.97 20.05
C GLU A 305 7.95 -4.63 20.72
N THR A 306 7.70 -5.70 21.48
CA THR A 306 8.72 -6.49 22.18
C THR A 306 8.42 -7.98 21.99
N PHE A 307 9.42 -8.85 22.07
CA PHE A 307 9.23 -10.30 21.90
C PHE A 307 9.72 -11.04 23.14
N PHE A 308 8.96 -12.02 23.65
CA PHE A 308 9.45 -12.89 24.73
C PHE A 308 9.44 -14.35 24.32
N VAL A 309 8.24 -14.88 24.07
CA VAL A 309 7.99 -16.17 23.40
C VAL A 309 7.13 -15.94 22.16
N GLU A 310 6.22 -14.98 22.25
CA GLU A 310 5.42 -14.43 21.16
C GLU A 310 5.58 -12.90 21.09
N PRO A 311 5.16 -12.26 19.99
CA PRO A 311 5.19 -10.80 19.84
C PRO A 311 4.20 -10.14 20.80
N ILE A 312 4.62 -9.08 21.47
CA ILE A 312 3.83 -8.30 22.42
C ILE A 312 3.92 -6.82 22.01
N SER A 313 2.78 -6.27 21.60
CA SER A 313 2.62 -4.87 21.21
C SER A 313 2.12 -4.02 22.38
N ARG A 314 2.61 -2.79 22.46
CA ARG A 314 2.14 -1.78 23.43
C ARG A 314 0.66 -1.43 23.22
N ARG A 315 0.14 -1.61 22.01
CA ARG A 315 -1.25 -1.29 21.68
C ARG A 315 -2.20 -2.37 22.17
N ASP A 316 -1.81 -3.65 22.03
CA ASP A 316 -2.70 -4.78 22.26
C ASP A 316 -2.79 -5.13 23.74
N THR A 317 -1.64 -5.15 24.44
CA THR A 317 -1.55 -5.49 25.86
C THR A 317 -0.63 -4.52 26.62
N PRO A 318 -1.04 -3.24 26.79
CA PRO A 318 -0.16 -2.18 27.31
C PRO A 318 0.44 -2.48 28.69
N GLY A 319 -0.33 -3.14 29.56
CA GLY A 319 0.17 -3.54 30.89
C GLY A 319 1.31 -4.55 30.81
N LEU A 320 1.14 -5.63 30.04
CA LEU A 320 2.14 -6.69 29.89
C LEU A 320 3.39 -6.18 29.16
N TYR A 321 3.20 -5.35 28.13
CA TYR A 321 4.29 -4.67 27.43
C TYR A 321 5.17 -3.88 28.40
N TRP A 322 4.57 -3.03 29.25
CA TRP A 322 5.34 -2.22 30.20
C TRP A 322 5.98 -3.06 31.30
N VAL A 323 5.32 -4.12 31.77
CA VAL A 323 5.92 -5.06 32.73
C VAL A 323 7.19 -5.69 32.15
N LEU A 324 7.17 -6.12 30.89
CA LEU A 324 8.36 -6.67 30.22
C LEU A 324 9.46 -5.62 30.07
N ILE A 325 9.14 -4.43 29.54
CA ILE A 325 10.12 -3.35 29.38
C ILE A 325 10.78 -2.99 30.72
N ILE A 326 9.99 -2.82 31.79
CA ILE A 326 10.52 -2.53 33.13
C ILE A 326 11.38 -3.68 33.65
N THR A 327 10.99 -4.93 33.38
CA THR A 327 11.76 -6.12 33.76
C THR A 327 13.13 -6.14 33.07
N TRP A 328 13.20 -5.86 31.76
CA TRP A 328 14.47 -5.83 31.02
C TRP A 328 15.37 -4.68 31.44
N ILE A 329 14.81 -3.50 31.68
CA ILE A 329 15.54 -2.35 32.23
C ILE A 329 16.08 -2.68 33.63
N GLY A 330 15.25 -3.27 34.49
CA GLY A 330 15.63 -3.67 35.84
C GLY A 330 16.74 -4.72 35.86
N LEU A 331 16.62 -5.76 35.03
CA LEU A 331 17.67 -6.77 34.86
C LEU A 331 18.97 -6.17 34.34
N SER A 332 18.88 -5.25 33.38
CA SER A 332 20.06 -4.56 32.86
C SER A 332 20.78 -3.76 33.96
N LEU A 333 20.05 -2.93 34.70
CA LEU A 333 20.60 -2.12 35.80
C LEU A 333 21.20 -3.00 36.91
N LEU A 334 20.53 -4.10 37.26
CA LEU A 334 21.01 -5.05 38.25
C LEU A 334 22.33 -5.71 37.80
N LEU A 335 22.45 -6.06 36.53
CA LEU A 335 23.67 -6.65 35.97
C LEU A 335 24.83 -5.66 35.87
N PHE A 336 24.54 -4.37 35.64
CA PHE A 336 25.54 -3.31 35.78
C PHE A 336 26.03 -3.18 37.22
N TRP A 337 25.11 -3.20 38.19
CA TRP A 337 25.42 -3.08 39.61
C TRP A 337 26.30 -4.24 40.11
N TYR A 338 25.93 -5.48 39.79
CA TYR A 338 26.71 -6.66 40.18
C TYR A 338 28.00 -6.83 39.37
N GLY A 339 28.05 -6.37 38.12
CA GLY A 339 29.23 -6.50 37.27
C GLY A 339 30.37 -5.53 37.60
N TRP A 340 30.12 -4.52 38.45
CA TRP A 340 31.13 -3.57 38.95
C TRP A 340 31.47 -3.79 40.44
N GLY A 341 30.78 -4.70 41.12
CA GLY A 341 30.85 -4.91 42.57
C GLY A 341 31.81 -5.99 43.07
N VAL A 342 32.79 -6.42 42.26
CA VAL A 342 33.86 -7.37 42.66
C VAL A 342 35.22 -6.80 42.32
#